data_AF-H5SLI6-F1
#
_entry.id   AF-H5SLI6-F1
#
_cell.length_a   1.000
_cell.length_b   1.000
_cell.length_c   1.000
_cell.angle_alpha   90.00
_cell.angle_beta   90.00
_cell.angle_gamma   90.00
#
_symmetry.space_group_name_H-M   'P 1'
#
loop_
_entity.id
_entity.type
_entity.pdbx_description
1 polymer ?
#
loop_
_entity_poly.entity_id
_entity_poly.type
_entity_poly.pdbx_seq_one_letter_code
_entity_poly.pdbx_strand_id
1 'polypeptide(L)'
;MQIFRPYVDWARSAAVLDDLRLGKQRVEAKQVLNVFLRKAGILRDGLRGWLNHPIVLLYYNDGRPYVDDVVGMFIACVKEWVRRGKQNSINLDDIKHLLDQLEKTPGTPITHLHEIEYRRILLLKNPSHYIKTFTEEEVREVLETEPVKISGINSWLFDDMRRYRRLLKKIRARL
;
A
#
# COMPACT_ATOMS: atom_id res chain seq x y z
N MET A 1 -2.36 0.28 9.06
CA MET A 1 -1.60 -0.60 8.16
C MET A 1 -2.17 -0.48 6.77
N GLN A 2 -1.35 -0.12 5.78
CA GLN A 2 -1.74 -0.08 4.37
C GLN A 2 -0.51 -0.44 3.52
N ILE A 3 -0.71 -0.93 2.30
CA ILE A 3 0.37 -1.14 1.32
C ILE A 3 0.08 -0.24 0.13
N PHE A 4 0.67 0.96 0.07
CA PHE A 4 0.37 1.93 -0.99
C PHE A 4 0.91 1.45 -2.34
N ARG A 5 0.00 1.17 -3.28
CA ARG A 5 0.33 0.69 -4.64
C ARG A 5 -0.34 1.56 -5.71
N PRO A 6 0.06 2.83 -5.87
CA PRO A 6 -0.42 3.67 -6.97
C PRO A 6 0.01 3.15 -8.34
N TYR A 7 0.93 2.18 -8.38
CA TYR A 7 1.33 1.42 -9.57
C TYR A 7 1.51 -0.06 -9.23
N VAL A 8 1.25 -0.94 -10.19
CA VAL A 8 1.66 -2.35 -10.12
C VAL A 8 3.18 -2.45 -9.97
N ASP A 9 3.94 -1.60 -10.66
CA ASP A 9 5.39 -1.53 -10.49
C ASP A 9 5.79 -1.02 -9.09
N TRP A 10 6.63 -1.79 -8.40
CA TRP A 10 7.04 -1.50 -7.02
C TRP A 10 7.95 -0.27 -6.92
N ALA A 11 8.89 -0.12 -7.85
CA ALA A 11 9.85 0.98 -7.83
C ALA A 11 9.13 2.31 -8.10
N ARG A 12 8.24 2.33 -9.09
CA ARG A 12 7.38 3.47 -9.40
C ARG A 12 6.46 3.80 -8.23
N SER A 13 5.87 2.79 -7.60
CA SER A 13 5.06 2.97 -6.38
C SER A 13 5.86 3.61 -5.25
N ALA A 14 7.08 3.13 -4.97
CA ALA A 14 7.91 3.69 -3.91
C ALA A 14 8.36 5.13 -4.23
N ALA A 15 8.76 5.39 -5.48
CA ALA A 15 9.30 6.66 -5.93
C ALA A 15 8.32 7.83 -5.73
N VAL A 16 7.02 7.61 -5.94
CA VAL A 16 6.01 8.67 -5.82
C VAL A 16 5.58 8.98 -4.38
N LEU A 17 5.87 8.10 -3.42
CA LEU A 17 5.44 8.33 -2.04
C LEU A 17 6.16 9.52 -1.42
N ASP A 18 5.45 10.36 -0.68
CA ASP A 18 6.09 11.31 0.23
C ASP A 18 6.81 10.56 1.36
N ASP A 19 7.78 11.23 1.97
CA ASP A 19 8.66 10.62 2.97
C ASP A 19 7.92 10.00 4.16
N LEU A 20 6.82 10.61 4.61
CA LEU A 20 6.06 10.06 5.73
C LEU A 20 5.46 8.70 5.38
N ARG A 21 4.90 8.57 4.17
CA ARG A 21 4.29 7.32 3.70
C ARG A 21 5.34 6.30 3.34
N LEU A 22 6.38 6.70 2.61
CA LEU A 22 7.51 5.82 2.27
C LEU A 22 8.15 5.22 3.54
N GLY A 23 8.38 6.04 4.56
CA GLY A 23 8.92 5.59 5.84
C GLY A 23 8.04 4.54 6.51
N LYS A 24 6.72 4.76 6.53
CA LYS A 24 5.74 3.81 7.09
C LYS A 24 5.65 2.52 6.30
N GLN A 25 5.74 2.56 4.97
CA GLN A 25 5.60 1.37 4.13
C GLN A 25 6.62 0.28 4.44
N ARG A 26 7.86 0.63 4.83
CA ARG A 26 8.87 -0.36 5.27
C ARG A 26 8.40 -1.15 6.50
N VAL A 27 7.80 -0.45 7.48
CA VAL A 27 7.27 -1.07 8.70
C VAL A 27 6.00 -1.88 8.40
N GLU A 28 5.06 -1.27 7.69
CA GLU A 28 3.74 -1.87 7.42
C GLU A 28 3.85 -3.10 6.51
N ALA A 29 4.76 -3.12 5.54
CA ALA A 29 5.01 -4.30 4.71
C ALA A 29 5.55 -5.48 5.53
N LYS A 30 6.55 -5.26 6.41
CA LYS A 30 7.03 -6.30 7.32
C LYS A 30 5.94 -6.77 8.28
N GLN A 31 5.09 -5.87 8.77
CA GLN A 31 3.93 -6.23 9.60
C GLN A 31 2.95 -7.14 8.86
N VAL A 32 2.61 -6.84 7.61
CA VAL A 32 1.76 -7.69 6.78
C VAL A 32 2.36 -9.10 6.61
N LEU A 33 3.65 -9.19 6.28
CA LEU A 33 4.37 -10.46 6.16
C LEU A 33 4.35 -11.29 7.46
N ASN A 34 4.59 -10.64 8.60
CA ASN A 34 4.47 -11.28 9.90
C ASN A 34 3.04 -11.79 10.17
N VAL A 35 2.02 -11.06 9.75
CA VAL A 35 0.63 -11.50 9.89
C VAL A 35 0.35 -12.74 9.03
N PHE A 36 0.89 -12.85 7.81
CA PHE A 36 0.76 -14.07 7.01
C PHE A 36 1.35 -15.28 7.73
N LEU A 37 2.55 -15.14 8.27
CA LEU A 37 3.23 -16.19 9.03
C LEU A 37 2.43 -16.62 10.27
N ARG A 38 1.80 -15.67 10.97
CA ARG A 38 0.91 -15.98 12.11
C ARG A 38 -0.36 -16.69 11.67
N LYS A 39 -0.99 -16.24 10.58
CA LYS A 39 -2.21 -16.90 10.05
C LYS A 39 -1.93 -18.33 9.61
N ALA A 40 -0.75 -18.62 9.09
CA ALA A 40 -0.29 -19.96 8.74
C ALA A 40 0.20 -20.79 9.95
N GLY A 41 0.23 -20.22 11.17
CA GLY A 41 0.70 -20.91 12.36
C GLY A 41 2.21 -21.17 12.41
N ILE A 42 2.98 -20.53 11.52
CA ILE A 42 4.45 -20.63 11.41
C ILE A 42 5.11 -19.73 12.46
N LEU A 43 4.71 -18.46 12.52
CA LEU A 43 5.19 -17.53 13.55
C LEU A 43 4.31 -17.61 14.79
N ARG A 44 4.87 -18.08 15.91
CA ARG A 44 4.17 -18.33 17.18
C ARG A 44 4.67 -17.43 18.31
N ASP A 45 4.56 -16.13 18.11
CA ASP A 45 5.01 -15.10 19.06
C ASP A 45 3.92 -14.66 20.06
N GLY A 46 2.79 -15.37 20.11
CA GLY A 46 1.65 -15.05 20.98
C GLY A 46 0.79 -13.86 20.52
N LEU A 47 1.21 -13.14 19.48
CA LEU A 47 0.47 -11.99 18.97
C LEU A 47 -0.68 -12.43 18.07
N ARG A 48 -1.85 -11.82 18.25
CA ARG A 48 -3.07 -12.08 17.44
C ARG A 48 -3.62 -10.84 16.75
N GLY A 49 -2.91 -9.72 16.83
CA GLY A 49 -3.33 -8.48 16.20
C GLY A 49 -3.38 -8.60 14.67
N TRP A 50 -4.35 -7.91 14.06
CA TRP A 50 -4.41 -7.66 12.61
C TRP A 50 -4.67 -8.87 11.70
N LEU A 51 -4.94 -10.06 12.24
CA LEU A 51 -5.21 -11.27 11.44
C LEU A 51 -6.37 -11.10 10.43
N ASN A 52 -7.37 -10.28 10.78
CA ASN A 52 -8.53 -9.96 9.95
C ASN A 52 -8.48 -8.53 9.40
N HIS A 53 -7.30 -7.88 9.42
CA HIS A 53 -7.18 -6.55 8.86
C HIS A 53 -7.42 -6.61 7.34
N PRO A 54 -8.25 -5.74 6.76
CA PRO A 54 -8.60 -5.83 5.35
C PRO A 54 -7.43 -5.88 4.37
N ILE A 55 -6.36 -5.11 4.58
CA ILE A 55 -5.15 -5.20 3.73
C ILE A 55 -4.47 -6.57 3.81
N VAL A 56 -4.53 -7.23 4.97
CA VAL A 56 -3.98 -8.59 5.13
C VAL A 56 -4.85 -9.54 4.32
N LEU A 57 -6.17 -9.45 4.46
CA LEU A 57 -7.10 -10.32 3.74
C LEU A 57 -6.96 -10.17 2.21
N LEU A 58 -6.83 -8.94 1.71
CA LEU A 58 -6.59 -8.67 0.28
C LEU A 58 -5.38 -9.45 -0.26
N TYR A 59 -4.29 -9.48 0.50
CA TYR A 59 -3.05 -10.12 0.08
C TYR A 59 -2.93 -11.59 0.51
N TYR A 60 -3.71 -12.05 1.49
CA TYR A 60 -3.63 -13.40 2.03
C TYR A 60 -4.25 -14.44 1.09
N ASN A 61 -5.13 -14.02 0.18
CA ASN A 61 -5.62 -14.81 -0.94
C ASN A 61 -6.01 -16.24 -0.54
N ASP A 62 -7.01 -16.33 0.34
CA ASP A 62 -7.62 -17.57 0.81
C ASP A 62 -6.63 -18.65 1.32
N GLY A 63 -5.54 -18.22 1.95
CA GLY A 63 -4.54 -19.13 2.53
C GLY A 63 -3.24 -19.21 1.75
N ARG A 64 -3.18 -18.62 0.54
CA ARG A 64 -2.01 -18.62 -0.33
C ARG A 64 -1.56 -17.19 -0.62
N PRO A 65 -0.85 -16.54 0.31
CA PRO A 65 -0.56 -15.11 0.21
C PRO A 65 0.30 -14.74 -1.01
N TYR A 66 0.09 -13.52 -1.52
CA TYR A 66 0.97 -12.86 -2.50
C TYR A 66 2.24 -12.33 -1.80
N VAL A 67 3.06 -13.24 -1.26
CA VAL A 67 4.25 -12.91 -0.45
C VAL A 67 5.26 -12.08 -1.25
N ASP A 68 5.58 -12.53 -2.46
CA ASP A 68 6.64 -11.91 -3.28
C ASP A 68 6.27 -10.48 -3.68
N ASP A 69 4.98 -10.18 -3.83
CA ASP A 69 4.50 -8.82 -4.14
C ASP A 69 4.68 -7.86 -2.94
N VAL A 70 4.43 -8.32 -1.72
CA VAL A 70 4.66 -7.53 -0.50
C VAL A 70 6.17 -7.37 -0.23
N VAL A 71 6.97 -8.41 -0.46
CA VAL A 71 8.43 -8.36 -0.36
C VAL A 71 9.01 -7.40 -1.40
N GLY A 72 8.55 -7.47 -2.65
CA GLY A 72 8.96 -6.56 -3.71
C GLY A 72 8.68 -5.10 -3.35
N MET A 73 7.49 -4.82 -2.82
CA MET A 73 7.14 -3.48 -2.33
C MET A 73 8.01 -3.04 -1.13
N PHE A 74 8.31 -3.94 -0.19
CA PHE A 74 9.21 -3.65 0.92
C PHE A 74 10.61 -3.26 0.41
N ILE A 75 11.18 -4.05 -0.48
CA ILE A 75 12.51 -3.82 -1.05
C ILE A 75 12.54 -2.49 -1.81
N ALA A 76 11.53 -2.20 -2.63
CA ALA A 76 11.43 -0.94 -3.35
C ALA A 76 11.37 0.27 -2.39
N CYS A 77 10.59 0.17 -1.31
CA CYS A 77 10.54 1.21 -0.28
C CYS A 77 11.88 1.42 0.42
N VAL A 78 12.60 0.35 0.77
CA VAL A 78 13.92 0.44 1.40
C VAL A 78 14.93 1.08 0.44
N LYS A 79 14.96 0.64 -0.82
CA LYS A 79 15.85 1.20 -1.85
C LYS A 79 15.59 2.69 -2.04
N GLU A 80 14.33 3.08 -2.20
CA GLU A 80 13.96 4.48 -2.38
C GLU A 80 14.27 5.33 -1.13
N TRP A 81 14.05 4.78 0.07
CA TRP A 81 14.37 5.46 1.33
C TRP A 81 15.88 5.76 1.45
N VAL A 82 16.72 4.77 1.16
CA VAL A 82 18.18 4.92 1.15
C VAL A 82 18.63 5.86 0.04
N ARG A 83 18.04 5.77 -1.16
CA ARG A 83 18.33 6.66 -2.29
C ARG A 83 18.08 8.13 -1.93
N ARG A 84 17.09 8.42 -1.07
CA ARG A 84 16.80 9.76 -0.53
C ARG A 84 17.75 10.20 0.60
N GLY A 85 18.84 9.46 0.84
CA GLY A 85 19.84 9.78 1.87
C GLY A 85 19.39 9.48 3.30
N LYS A 86 18.36 8.67 3.49
CA LYS A 86 17.80 8.38 4.82
C LYS A 86 18.33 7.05 5.37
N GLN A 87 18.59 7.01 6.67
CA GLN A 87 19.08 5.81 7.34
C GLN A 87 18.01 4.71 7.41
N ASN A 88 18.37 3.47 7.10
CA ASN A 88 17.50 2.29 7.22
C ASN A 88 18.00 1.34 8.31
N SER A 89 17.08 0.84 9.13
CA SER A 89 17.35 -0.14 10.20
C SER A 89 16.42 -1.35 10.15
N ILE A 90 15.59 -1.48 9.11
CA ILE A 90 14.58 -2.54 8.98
C ILE A 90 15.00 -3.45 7.81
N ASN A 91 14.97 -4.75 8.03
CA ASN A 91 15.18 -5.81 7.03
C ASN A 91 14.17 -6.96 7.26
N LEU A 92 14.23 -7.99 6.41
CA LEU A 92 13.40 -9.20 6.51
C LEU A 92 14.23 -10.45 6.86
N ASP A 93 15.49 -10.28 7.27
CA ASP A 93 16.43 -11.39 7.44
C ASP A 93 15.96 -12.38 8.52
N ASP A 94 15.34 -11.85 9.56
CA ASP A 94 14.74 -12.58 10.68
C ASP A 94 13.55 -13.45 10.29
N ILE A 95 12.87 -13.16 9.17
CA ILE A 95 11.65 -13.88 8.76
C ILE A 95 11.76 -14.57 7.39
N LYS A 96 12.85 -14.36 6.65
CA LYS A 96 13.02 -14.89 5.29
C LYS A 96 12.81 -16.42 5.22
N HIS A 97 13.49 -17.16 6.09
CA HIS A 97 13.38 -18.62 6.18
C HIS A 97 11.98 -19.11 6.60
N LEU A 98 11.18 -18.27 7.28
CA LEU A 98 9.79 -18.57 7.61
C LEU A 98 8.87 -18.34 6.41
N LEU A 99 9.13 -17.28 5.64
CA LEU A 99 8.35 -16.98 4.43
C LEU A 99 8.47 -18.10 3.38
N ASP A 100 9.61 -18.78 3.33
CA ASP A 100 9.83 -19.91 2.42
C ASP A 100 9.02 -21.17 2.77
N GLN A 101 8.42 -21.23 3.96
CA GLN A 101 7.52 -22.32 4.38
C GLN A 101 6.06 -22.07 3.96
N LEU A 102 5.73 -20.87 3.48
CA LEU A 102 4.38 -20.56 3.00
C LEU A 102 4.13 -21.15 1.61
N GLU A 103 2.92 -21.66 1.38
CA GLU A 103 2.43 -21.86 0.02
C GLU A 103 2.04 -20.50 -0.56
N LYS A 104 2.75 -20.03 -1.59
CA LYS A 104 2.66 -18.67 -2.13
C LYS A 104 1.86 -18.64 -3.43
N THR A 105 1.11 -17.57 -3.66
CA THR A 105 0.53 -17.28 -4.98
C THR A 105 1.41 -16.27 -5.74
N PRO A 106 1.79 -16.56 -7.01
CA PRO A 106 2.55 -15.62 -7.82
C PRO A 106 1.69 -14.43 -8.28
N GLY A 107 2.35 -13.33 -8.65
CA GLY A 107 1.66 -12.13 -9.16
C GLY A 107 1.24 -11.17 -8.04
N THR A 108 0.16 -10.44 -8.25
CA THR A 108 -0.31 -9.37 -7.35
C THR A 108 -1.84 -9.28 -7.33
N PRO A 109 -2.47 -8.90 -6.20
CA PRO A 109 -3.89 -8.58 -6.18
C PRO A 109 -4.18 -7.17 -6.76
N ILE A 110 -3.13 -6.39 -7.07
CA ILE A 110 -3.25 -5.01 -7.53
C ILE A 110 -3.63 -4.98 -9.01
N THR A 111 -4.83 -4.47 -9.28
CA THR A 111 -5.31 -4.15 -10.63
C THR A 111 -5.25 -2.65 -10.88
N HIS A 112 -5.49 -2.22 -12.12
CA HIS A 112 -5.58 -0.80 -12.44
C HIS A 112 -6.64 -0.04 -11.59
N LEU A 113 -7.76 -0.69 -11.25
CA LEU A 113 -8.74 -0.13 -10.33
C LEU A 113 -8.13 0.18 -8.94
N HIS A 114 -7.26 -0.70 -8.44
CA HIS A 114 -6.57 -0.47 -7.18
C HIS A 114 -5.59 0.72 -7.29
N GLU A 115 -4.87 0.83 -8.40
CA GLU A 115 -3.95 1.95 -8.65
C GLU A 115 -4.69 3.29 -8.54
N ILE A 116 -5.84 3.42 -9.22
CA ILE A 116 -6.69 4.63 -9.18
C ILE A 116 -7.08 4.96 -7.74
N GLU A 117 -7.55 3.96 -6.97
CA GLU A 117 -7.99 4.18 -5.59
C GLU A 117 -6.83 4.52 -4.63
N TYR A 118 -5.63 3.98 -4.86
CA TYR A 118 -4.43 4.42 -4.14
C TYR A 118 -4.06 5.86 -4.50
N ARG A 119 -4.03 6.23 -5.78
CA ARG A 119 -3.77 7.61 -6.22
C ARG A 119 -4.79 8.57 -5.61
N ARG A 120 -6.07 8.19 -5.58
CA ARG A 120 -7.16 8.94 -4.94
C ARG A 120 -6.89 9.20 -3.47
N ILE A 121 -6.53 8.16 -2.69
CA ILE A 121 -6.20 8.34 -1.28
C ILE A 121 -4.99 9.24 -1.11
N LEU A 122 -3.93 9.01 -1.88
CA LEU A 122 -2.70 9.77 -1.79
C LEU A 122 -2.94 11.26 -2.06
N LEU A 123 -3.72 11.59 -3.10
CA LEU A 123 -4.18 12.96 -3.37
C LEU A 123 -4.93 13.57 -2.19
N LEU A 124 -5.85 12.84 -1.53
CA LEU A 124 -6.57 13.35 -0.36
C LEU A 124 -5.66 13.55 0.86
N LYS A 125 -4.62 12.72 0.95
CA LYS A 125 -3.69 12.65 2.05
C LYS A 125 -2.62 13.75 2.00
N ASN A 126 -2.17 14.16 0.81
CA ASN A 126 -1.28 15.30 0.58
C ASN A 126 -1.45 15.87 -0.84
N PRO A 127 -2.48 16.70 -1.09
CA PRO A 127 -2.79 17.18 -2.44
C PRO A 127 -1.61 17.86 -3.13
N SER A 128 -0.87 18.71 -2.42
CA SER A 128 0.19 19.53 -3.00
C SER A 128 1.40 18.72 -3.45
N HIS A 129 1.70 17.61 -2.77
CA HIS A 129 2.74 16.67 -3.22
C HIS A 129 2.27 15.88 -4.43
N TYR A 130 1.09 15.26 -4.34
CA TYR A 130 0.66 14.27 -5.32
C TYR A 130 0.15 14.85 -6.64
N ILE A 131 -0.40 16.07 -6.63
CA ILE A 131 -0.70 16.80 -7.88
C ILE A 131 0.56 17.03 -8.73
N LYS A 132 1.72 17.26 -8.08
CA LYS A 132 3.00 17.48 -8.77
C LYS A 132 3.74 16.19 -9.12
N THR A 133 3.32 15.08 -8.53
CA THR A 133 4.03 13.79 -8.62
C THR A 133 3.39 12.86 -9.64
N PHE A 134 2.06 12.84 -9.72
CA PHE A 134 1.32 12.08 -10.73
C PHE A 134 1.25 12.86 -12.03
N THR A 135 1.06 12.16 -13.15
CA THR A 135 0.85 12.84 -14.45
C THR A 135 -0.51 13.54 -14.49
N GLU A 136 -0.69 14.47 -15.41
CA GLU A 136 -1.97 15.16 -15.58
C GLU A 136 -3.11 14.17 -15.90
N GLU A 137 -2.83 13.14 -16.70
CA GLU A 137 -3.77 12.08 -17.05
C GLU A 137 -4.17 11.26 -15.82
N GLU A 138 -3.21 10.90 -14.97
CA GLU A 138 -3.46 10.13 -13.75
C GLU A 138 -4.28 10.93 -12.73
N VAL A 139 -4.01 12.22 -12.59
CA VAL A 139 -4.81 13.11 -11.73
C VAL A 139 -6.21 13.26 -12.31
N ARG A 140 -6.33 13.49 -13.63
CA ARG A 140 -7.60 13.61 -14.33
C ARG A 140 -8.45 12.35 -14.18
N GLU A 141 -7.87 11.18 -14.37
CA GLU A 141 -8.52 9.88 -14.20
C GLU A 141 -9.14 9.74 -12.80
N VAL A 142 -8.40 10.09 -11.74
CA VAL A 142 -8.95 10.09 -10.38
C VAL A 142 -10.11 11.08 -10.26
N LEU A 143 -10.01 12.26 -10.86
CA LEU A 143 -11.04 13.30 -10.75
C LEU A 143 -12.30 13.02 -11.56
N GLU A 144 -12.19 12.27 -12.65
CA GLU A 144 -13.29 11.97 -13.59
C GLU A 144 -13.96 10.62 -13.29
N THR A 145 -13.35 9.76 -12.46
CA THR A 145 -13.94 8.50 -12.01
C THR A 145 -14.55 8.60 -10.61
N GLU A 146 -15.72 7.98 -10.42
CA GLU A 146 -16.30 7.81 -9.08
C GLU A 146 -15.50 6.77 -8.27
N PRO A 147 -15.34 6.98 -6.94
CA PRO A 147 -14.59 6.05 -6.12
C PRO A 147 -15.28 4.69 -6.03
N VAL A 148 -14.51 3.61 -6.18
CA VAL A 148 -14.99 2.24 -5.94
C VAL A 148 -14.49 1.76 -4.59
N LYS A 149 -15.39 1.29 -3.73
CA LYS A 149 -15.02 0.83 -2.38
C LYS A 149 -14.18 -0.44 -2.45
N ILE A 150 -12.94 -0.35 -1.97
CA ILE A 150 -12.03 -1.48 -1.78
C ILE A 150 -11.64 -1.57 -0.31
N SER A 151 -11.99 -2.71 0.30
CA SER A 151 -11.72 -2.96 1.70
C SER A 151 -10.22 -2.90 2.00
N GLY A 152 -9.84 -2.12 3.02
CA GLY A 152 -8.43 -1.92 3.40
C GLY A 152 -7.68 -0.84 2.63
N ILE A 153 -8.33 -0.23 1.65
CA ILE A 153 -7.78 0.89 0.89
C ILE A 153 -8.55 2.15 1.25
N ASN A 154 -9.81 2.26 0.83
CA ASN A 154 -10.57 3.51 0.86
C ASN A 154 -11.92 3.42 1.58
N SER A 155 -12.22 2.35 2.34
CA SER A 155 -13.53 2.21 3.00
C SER A 155 -13.98 3.45 3.78
N TRP A 156 -13.04 4.10 4.49
CA TRP A 156 -13.29 5.32 5.27
C TRP A 156 -13.76 6.52 4.43
N LEU A 157 -13.49 6.50 3.13
CA LEU A 157 -13.94 7.54 2.20
C LEU A 157 -15.46 7.60 2.13
N PHE A 158 -16.09 6.43 2.20
CA PHE A 158 -17.53 6.25 2.04
C PHE A 158 -18.31 6.63 3.30
N ASP A 159 -17.63 6.74 4.45
CA ASP A 159 -18.21 7.21 5.70
C ASP A 159 -18.53 8.72 5.66
N ASP A 160 -17.81 9.50 4.83
CA ASP A 160 -18.05 10.94 4.62
C ASP A 160 -17.76 11.38 3.17
N MET A 161 -18.63 10.95 2.25
CA MET A 161 -18.57 11.34 0.84
C MET A 161 -18.73 12.86 0.61
N ARG A 162 -19.35 13.58 1.55
CA ARG A 162 -19.50 15.05 1.43
C ARG A 162 -18.15 15.74 1.62
N ARG A 163 -17.36 15.33 2.62
CA ARG A 163 -16.00 15.84 2.81
C ARG A 163 -15.09 15.49 1.62
N TYR A 164 -15.20 14.25 1.12
CA TYR A 164 -14.46 13.85 -0.08
C TYR A 164 -14.74 14.79 -1.27
N ARG A 165 -16.01 15.01 -1.62
CA ARG A 165 -16.38 15.90 -2.74
C ARG A 165 -15.90 17.34 -2.54
N ARG A 166 -15.90 17.86 -1.31
CA ARG A 166 -15.33 19.18 -1.00
C ARG A 166 -13.83 19.24 -1.24
N LEU A 167 -13.09 18.20 -0.87
CA LEU A 167 -11.65 18.11 -1.13
C LEU A 167 -11.36 18.01 -2.63
N LEU A 168 -12.14 17.23 -3.38
CA LEU A 168 -12.02 17.15 -4.83
C LEU A 168 -12.22 18.51 -5.51
N LYS A 169 -13.22 19.29 -5.10
CA LYS A 169 -13.43 20.65 -5.62
C LYS A 169 -12.20 21.54 -5.40
N LYS A 170 -11.53 21.42 -4.24
CA LYS A 170 -10.29 22.16 -3.95
C LYS A 170 -9.11 21.69 -4.79
N ILE A 171 -9.02 20.39 -5.09
CA ILE A 171 -7.99 19.83 -5.98
C ILE A 171 -8.21 20.36 -7.39
N ARG A 172 -9.44 20.28 -7.92
CA ARG A 172 -9.81 20.80 -9.24
C ARG A 172 -9.50 22.28 -9.42
N ALA A 173 -9.67 23.10 -8.38
CA ALA A 173 -9.37 24.54 -8.44
C ALA A 173 -7.87 24.88 -8.44
N ARG A 174 -6.98 23.88 -8.32
CA ARG A 174 -5.51 24.04 -8.30
C ARG A 174 -4.83 23.46 -9.54
N LEU A 175 -5.60 22.84 -10.42
CA LEU A 175 -5.21 22.38 -11.74
C LEU A 175 -5.62 23.47 -12.74
#